data_AF-A0A971BEV6-F1
#
_entry.id   AF-A0A971BEV6-F1
#
_cell.length_a   1.000
_cell.length_b   1.000
_cell.length_c   1.000
_cell.angle_alpha   90.00
_cell.angle_beta   90.00
_cell.angle_gamma   90.00
#
_symmetry.space_group_name_H-M   'P 1'
#
loop_
_entity.id
_entity.type
_entity.pdbx_description
1 polymer ?
#
loop_
_entity_poly.entity_id
_entity_poly.type
_entity_poly.pdbx_seq_one_letter_code
_entity_poly.pdbx_strand_id
1 'polypeptide(L)'
;MRTETFRYGPIEIGPYQVLQKDLQLGIPKPQVDGYVTDMEVDVVDADGVQVPISRLMLHHIVFANLGDRIGAKHDGTCNSFTAFDYRTQIPALGERFYAAGEERAKLKLPDGYGYPMKGADQWAMTLMVMNHRAVRDSAFVQYTVTYDTEPRTPVTPYWLDVRDCLADPVYDVPGNGRRGSTHTESKAWTVPASGRLVAAAGHVHGGARNLTLNRGDCQLYASRPTWGGRGHPFYRVKPILHEPGPVHMTGFTSEAGFPVRAGERLRLDSNYDNSRLHTRVMGIMIVFLAADPAAPPPSGCAPPADLVDHRSEIPGRRVAPRFAVPLTGIGRRGRAVKIAKPPGRRVKVRSGARIVVGDRFFSKPNVTLPRGGVLRWIFNSRELHNVTVANGPRGFSSPNLDGRRAYKTRLRVPGTYKLFCGLHPVSMTQTIKVVGKKKSGRRR
;
A
#
# COMPACT_ATOMS: atom_id res chain seq x y z
N MET A 1 -15.56 -19.07 21.89
CA MET A 1 -15.39 -17.82 21.11
C MET A 1 -15.74 -16.57 21.92
N ARG A 2 -14.90 -15.54 21.89
CA ARG A 2 -15.07 -14.23 22.55
C ARG A 2 -14.61 -13.11 21.61
N THR A 3 -15.18 -11.92 21.75
CA THR A 3 -14.74 -10.72 21.01
C THR A 3 -14.39 -9.61 22.00
N GLU A 4 -13.19 -9.04 21.87
CA GLU A 4 -12.71 -7.95 22.71
C GLU A 4 -12.27 -6.76 21.84
N THR A 5 -12.47 -5.54 22.36
CA THR A 5 -12.04 -4.30 21.71
C THR A 5 -10.80 -3.75 22.41
N PHE A 6 -9.80 -3.38 21.61
CA PHE A 6 -8.53 -2.82 22.08
C PHE A 6 -8.27 -1.47 21.43
N ARG A 7 -7.42 -0.66 22.06
CA ARG A 7 -7.12 0.69 21.61
C ARG A 7 -5.64 1.03 21.81
N TYR A 8 -5.01 1.61 20.79
CA TYR A 8 -3.65 2.12 20.82
C TYR A 8 -3.62 3.62 20.48
N GLY A 9 -2.92 4.41 21.29
CA GLY A 9 -2.79 5.85 21.11
C GLY A 9 -3.01 6.65 22.40
N PRO A 10 -3.25 7.97 22.30
CA PRO A 10 -3.53 8.69 21.06
C PRO A 10 -2.31 8.83 20.14
N ILE A 11 -2.55 8.81 18.83
CA ILE A 11 -1.54 9.10 17.81
C ILE A 11 -1.68 10.57 17.41
N GLU A 12 -0.64 11.34 17.66
CA GLU A 12 -0.55 12.76 17.29
C GLU A 12 -0.14 12.93 15.82
N ILE A 13 -0.91 13.71 15.06
CA ILE A 13 -0.73 13.90 13.60
C ILE A 13 -0.82 15.39 13.25
N GLY A 14 0.27 15.93 12.72
CA GLY A 14 0.37 17.33 12.32
C GLY A 14 -0.52 17.72 11.13
N PRO A 15 -0.67 19.03 10.88
CA PRO A 15 -1.45 19.55 9.75
C PRO A 15 -1.04 18.94 8.41
N TYR A 16 -1.99 18.37 7.68
CA TYR A 16 -1.75 17.74 6.37
C TYR A 16 -0.62 16.70 6.34
N GLN A 17 -0.26 16.14 7.49
CA GLN A 17 0.82 15.18 7.60
C GLN A 17 0.40 13.84 7.02
N VAL A 18 1.34 13.20 6.32
CA VAL A 18 1.32 11.76 6.05
C VAL A 18 2.24 11.13 7.08
N LEU A 19 1.66 10.69 8.20
CA LEU A 19 2.43 10.10 9.30
C LEU A 19 2.76 8.66 8.94
N GLN A 20 4.05 8.29 9.03
CA GLN A 20 4.53 6.92 8.88
C GLN A 20 5.21 6.49 10.17
N LYS A 21 4.91 5.28 10.65
CA LYS A 21 5.58 4.64 11.79
C LYS A 21 6.00 3.24 11.38
N ASP A 22 7.31 2.95 11.39
CA ASP A 22 7.86 1.65 11.01
C ASP A 22 7.50 0.55 12.02
N LEU A 23 7.67 0.81 13.32
CA LEU A 23 7.48 -0.20 14.37
C LEU A 23 6.95 0.45 15.64
N GLN A 24 5.73 0.09 16.03
CA GLN A 24 5.12 0.43 17.32
C GLN A 24 5.01 -0.85 18.15
N LEU A 25 5.39 -0.78 19.42
CA LEU A 25 5.34 -1.89 20.38
C LEU A 25 4.29 -1.60 21.46
N GLY A 26 4.04 -2.58 22.33
CA GLY A 26 3.07 -2.46 23.42
C GLY A 26 1.64 -2.41 22.90
N ILE A 27 1.36 -3.12 21.81
CA ILE A 27 0.04 -3.20 21.20
C ILE A 27 -0.87 -4.06 22.09
N PRO A 28 -1.96 -3.52 22.68
CA PRO A 28 -2.85 -4.29 23.53
C PRO A 28 -3.48 -5.47 22.79
N LYS A 29 -3.72 -6.58 23.47
CA LYS A 29 -4.25 -7.79 22.85
C LYS A 29 -4.88 -8.70 23.91
N PRO A 30 -5.61 -9.75 23.50
CA PRO A 30 -6.09 -10.75 24.46
C PRO A 30 -4.94 -11.34 25.29
N GLN A 31 -5.17 -11.49 26.59
CA GLN A 31 -4.21 -12.01 27.57
C GLN A 31 -4.45 -13.49 27.85
N VAL A 32 -4.76 -14.26 26.80
CA VAL A 32 -5.06 -15.69 26.87
C VAL A 32 -4.32 -16.43 25.76
N ASP A 33 -4.10 -17.72 25.98
CA ASP A 33 -3.66 -18.63 24.94
C ASP A 33 -4.87 -19.10 24.14
N GLY A 34 -4.76 -19.09 22.82
CA GLY A 34 -5.88 -19.42 21.93
C GLY A 34 -5.59 -19.08 20.48
N TYR A 35 -6.66 -18.78 19.75
CA TYR A 35 -6.61 -18.58 18.30
C TYR A 35 -7.44 -17.37 17.88
N VAL A 36 -6.82 -16.43 17.17
CA VAL A 36 -7.55 -15.34 16.51
C VAL A 36 -8.27 -15.90 15.28
N THR A 37 -9.56 -15.63 15.16
CA THR A 37 -10.41 -16.11 14.06
C THR A 37 -10.97 -14.99 13.21
N ASP A 38 -11.14 -13.79 13.79
CA ASP A 38 -11.57 -12.59 13.09
C ASP A 38 -10.91 -11.35 13.71
N MET A 39 -10.55 -10.37 12.87
CA MET A 39 -10.01 -9.10 13.32
C MET A 39 -10.37 -7.97 12.34
N GLU A 40 -10.81 -6.85 12.89
CA GLU A 40 -11.02 -5.60 12.13
C GLU A 40 -10.46 -4.40 12.88
N VAL A 41 -10.08 -3.36 12.15
CA VAL A 41 -9.43 -2.16 12.69
C VAL A 41 -10.02 -0.89 12.10
N ASP A 42 -10.04 0.14 12.93
CA ASP A 42 -10.52 1.46 12.60
C ASP A 42 -9.72 2.56 13.30
N VAL A 43 -9.92 3.80 12.84
CA VAL A 43 -9.42 5.00 13.53
C VAL A 43 -10.60 5.69 14.19
N VAL A 44 -10.50 5.93 15.50
CA VAL A 44 -11.56 6.48 16.33
C VAL A 44 -11.08 7.69 17.13
N ASP A 45 -12.00 8.55 17.56
CA ASP A 45 -11.70 9.60 18.52
C ASP A 45 -11.66 9.07 19.97
N ALA A 46 -11.55 9.98 20.94
CA ALA A 46 -11.47 9.63 22.36
C ALA A 46 -12.70 8.88 22.87
N ASP A 47 -13.88 9.17 22.30
CA ASP A 47 -15.15 8.56 22.66
C ASP A 47 -15.36 7.21 21.96
N GLY A 48 -14.43 6.80 21.08
CA GLY A 48 -14.54 5.57 20.30
C GLY A 48 -15.38 5.68 19.04
N VAL A 49 -15.75 6.90 18.64
CA VAL A 49 -16.49 7.13 17.41
C VAL A 49 -15.50 7.14 16.24
N GLN A 50 -15.82 6.39 15.19
CA GLN A 50 -15.01 6.34 13.98
C GLN A 50 -14.81 7.74 13.41
N VAL A 51 -13.55 8.12 13.18
CA VAL A 51 -13.26 9.41 12.56
C VAL A 51 -13.53 9.34 11.05
N PRO A 52 -14.21 10.34 10.47
CA PRO A 52 -14.42 10.35 9.03
C PRO A 52 -13.09 10.57 8.32
N ILE A 53 -12.91 9.90 7.18
CA ILE A 53 -11.73 10.02 6.32
C ILE A 53 -11.40 11.45 5.87
N SER A 54 -12.36 12.38 5.90
CA SER A 54 -12.10 13.80 5.64
C SER A 54 -11.37 14.54 6.78
N ARG A 55 -11.26 13.90 7.94
CA ARG A 55 -10.51 14.34 9.12
C ARG A 55 -9.16 13.61 9.15
N LEU A 56 -9.19 12.33 9.46
CA LEU A 56 -8.04 11.43 9.49
C LEU A 56 -8.37 10.17 8.71
N MET A 57 -7.42 9.68 7.95
CA MET A 57 -7.59 8.51 7.10
C MET A 57 -6.53 7.49 7.44
N LEU A 58 -6.98 6.29 7.82
CA LEU A 58 -6.11 5.12 7.83
C LEU A 58 -5.71 4.82 6.39
N HIS A 59 -4.44 4.98 6.08
CA HIS A 59 -3.91 4.71 4.76
C HIS A 59 -3.49 3.25 4.68
N HIS A 60 -2.59 2.80 5.58
CA HIS A 60 -2.23 1.39 5.78
C HIS A 60 -1.99 1.11 7.27
N ILE A 61 -2.25 -0.13 7.70
CA ILE A 61 -1.83 -0.68 9.00
C ILE A 61 -1.49 -2.15 8.82
N VAL A 62 -0.45 -2.59 9.53
CA VAL A 62 -0.02 -3.99 9.57
C VAL A 62 0.25 -4.36 11.02
N PHE A 63 -0.37 -5.44 11.49
CA PHE A 63 -0.09 -6.07 12.78
C PHE A 63 0.87 -7.23 12.57
N ALA A 64 1.87 -7.30 13.43
CA ALA A 64 2.80 -8.40 13.50
C ALA A 64 2.81 -9.02 14.90
N ASN A 65 2.92 -10.35 14.98
CA ASN A 65 3.11 -11.05 16.22
C ASN A 65 4.58 -11.47 16.33
N LEU A 66 5.28 -10.95 17.33
CA LEU A 66 6.71 -11.19 17.57
C LEU A 66 6.96 -12.47 18.40
N GLY A 67 5.90 -13.05 18.98
CA GLY A 67 5.94 -14.19 19.90
C GLY A 67 6.17 -13.80 21.36
N ASP A 68 6.22 -14.80 22.24
CA ASP A 68 6.45 -14.67 23.70
C ASP A 68 7.82 -14.06 24.06
N ARG A 69 8.76 -14.14 23.12
CA ARG A 69 9.99 -13.36 23.07
C ARG A 69 10.16 -12.86 21.64
N ILE A 70 10.69 -11.65 21.46
CA ILE A 70 10.89 -11.08 20.12
C ILE A 70 11.67 -12.06 19.23
N GLY A 71 11.08 -12.39 18.07
CA GLY A 71 11.65 -13.33 17.11
C GLY A 71 11.34 -14.81 17.37
N ALA A 72 10.52 -15.14 18.36
CA ALA A 72 9.97 -16.50 18.51
C ALA A 72 9.01 -16.85 17.38
N LYS A 73 8.34 -15.84 16.81
CA LYS A 73 7.66 -15.91 15.53
C LYS A 73 8.52 -15.25 14.45
N HIS A 74 8.43 -15.75 13.22
CA HIS A 74 9.25 -15.27 12.10
C HIS A 74 8.39 -15.05 10.87
N ASP A 75 8.74 -14.04 10.08
CA ASP A 75 8.04 -13.78 8.83
C ASP A 75 8.32 -14.91 7.83
N GLY A 76 7.25 -15.45 7.25
CA GLY A 76 7.36 -16.59 6.34
C GLY A 76 7.84 -16.24 4.91
N THR A 77 8.03 -14.96 4.58
CA THR A 77 8.43 -14.54 3.23
C THR A 77 9.68 -13.64 3.20
N CYS A 78 10.07 -13.05 4.33
CA CYS A 78 11.23 -12.17 4.45
C CYS A 78 12.12 -12.53 5.64
N ASN A 79 13.45 -12.43 5.43
CA ASN A 79 14.43 -12.53 6.53
C ASN A 79 14.70 -11.16 7.17
N SER A 80 14.59 -10.08 6.40
CA SER A 80 14.74 -8.69 6.84
C SER A 80 13.84 -7.77 6.02
N PHE A 81 13.51 -6.62 6.59
CA PHE A 81 12.78 -5.54 5.94
C PHE A 81 13.68 -4.33 5.76
N THR A 82 13.57 -3.68 4.60
CA THR A 82 14.10 -2.32 4.43
C THR A 82 13.03 -1.32 4.89
N ALA A 83 13.36 -0.47 5.86
CA ALA A 83 12.46 0.52 6.46
C ALA A 83 12.01 1.63 5.48
N PHE A 84 11.10 2.52 5.91
CA PHE A 84 10.58 3.62 5.09
C PHE A 84 11.66 4.55 4.54
N ASP A 85 12.86 4.58 5.11
CA ASP A 85 13.99 5.39 4.64
C ASP A 85 14.79 4.74 3.49
N TYR A 86 14.43 3.52 3.07
CA TYR A 86 15.13 2.75 2.03
C TYR A 86 16.62 2.51 2.31
N ARG A 87 17.01 2.40 3.59
CA ARG A 87 18.39 2.15 4.00
C ARG A 87 18.46 1.30 5.26
N THR A 88 17.70 1.63 6.30
CA THR A 88 17.67 0.90 7.56
C THR A 88 17.15 -0.51 7.33
N GLN A 89 17.90 -1.52 7.78
CA GLN A 89 17.49 -2.92 7.76
C GLN A 89 16.92 -3.29 9.12
N ILE A 90 15.72 -3.85 9.13
CA ILE A 90 15.00 -4.32 10.32
C ILE A 90 14.87 -5.84 10.19
N PRO A 91 15.40 -6.64 11.13
CA PRO A 91 15.20 -8.09 11.10
C PRO A 91 13.71 -8.45 11.13
N ALA A 92 13.30 -9.47 10.37
CA ALA A 92 11.89 -9.86 10.25
C ALA A 92 11.42 -10.74 11.44
N LEU A 93 11.39 -10.16 12.64
CA LEU A 93 11.23 -10.88 13.92
C LEU A 93 9.77 -11.14 14.32
N GLY A 94 8.87 -11.29 13.35
CA GLY A 94 7.47 -11.58 13.62
C GLY A 94 6.65 -11.91 12.39
N GLU A 95 5.51 -12.55 12.60
CA GLU A 95 4.54 -12.89 11.56
C GLU A 95 3.61 -11.71 11.29
N ARG A 96 3.60 -11.17 10.07
CA ARG A 96 2.57 -10.20 9.61
C ARG A 96 1.24 -10.94 9.44
N PHE A 97 0.40 -10.91 10.46
CA PHE A 97 -0.82 -11.74 10.52
C PHE A 97 -2.10 -11.02 10.13
N TYR A 98 -2.13 -9.69 10.21
CA TYR A 98 -3.30 -8.89 9.81
C TYR A 98 -2.88 -7.53 9.26
N ALA A 99 -3.61 -7.04 8.26
CA ALA A 99 -3.47 -5.70 7.74
C ALA A 99 -4.79 -5.16 7.20
N ALA A 100 -4.87 -3.83 7.15
CA ALA A 100 -5.93 -3.10 6.48
C ALA A 100 -5.37 -1.83 5.82
N GLY A 101 -6.02 -1.37 4.76
CA GLY A 101 -5.78 -0.07 4.18
C GLY A 101 -7.07 0.72 3.97
N GLU A 102 -7.09 1.52 2.91
CA GLU A 102 -8.29 2.24 2.47
C GLU A 102 -9.50 1.31 2.26
N GLU A 103 -9.23 0.05 1.89
CA GLU A 103 -10.22 -0.99 1.65
C GLU A 103 -10.80 -1.63 2.92
N ARG A 104 -10.25 -1.31 4.11
CA ARG A 104 -10.74 -1.81 5.41
C ARG A 104 -10.83 -3.33 5.47
N ALA A 105 -9.81 -4.01 4.95
CA ALA A 105 -9.74 -5.47 4.97
C ALA A 105 -9.89 -6.01 6.39
N LYS A 106 -10.60 -7.14 6.52
CA LYS A 106 -10.77 -7.87 7.77
C LYS A 106 -9.97 -9.17 7.69
N LEU A 107 -9.37 -9.58 8.81
CA LEU A 107 -8.97 -10.97 8.96
C LEU A 107 -10.24 -11.77 9.23
N LYS A 108 -10.47 -12.80 8.44
CA LYS A 108 -11.53 -13.77 8.68
C LYS A 108 -11.04 -15.15 8.31
N LEU A 109 -11.12 -16.09 9.24
CA LEU A 109 -10.78 -17.49 9.03
C LEU A 109 -12.07 -18.33 8.95
N PRO A 110 -12.07 -19.43 8.17
CA PRO A 110 -13.19 -20.36 8.14
C PRO A 110 -13.35 -21.08 9.49
N ASP A 111 -14.53 -21.62 9.74
CA ASP A 111 -14.82 -22.34 10.98
C ASP A 111 -13.84 -23.50 11.20
N GLY A 112 -13.47 -23.74 12.46
CA GLY A 112 -12.47 -24.74 12.81
C GLY A 112 -11.01 -24.32 12.62
N TYR A 113 -10.73 -23.20 11.96
CA TYR A 113 -9.37 -22.66 11.78
C TYR A 113 -9.11 -21.44 12.66
N GLY A 114 -7.84 -21.20 12.97
CA GLY A 114 -7.45 -20.09 13.84
C GLY A 114 -5.97 -19.76 13.79
N TYR A 115 -5.63 -18.47 13.90
CA TYR A 115 -4.25 -18.00 14.00
C TYR A 115 -3.75 -18.10 15.46
N PRO A 116 -2.75 -18.94 15.77
CA PRO A 116 -2.31 -19.16 17.15
C PRO A 116 -1.72 -17.91 17.79
N MET A 117 -2.18 -17.61 19.00
CA MET A 117 -1.77 -16.50 19.84
C MET A 117 -1.60 -16.97 21.29
N LYS A 118 -0.57 -16.49 21.97
CA LYS A 118 -0.40 -16.65 23.41
C LYS A 118 -0.74 -15.36 24.17
N GLY A 119 -1.12 -15.50 25.43
CA GLY A 119 -1.25 -14.38 26.37
C GLY A 119 0.08 -13.63 26.54
N ALA A 120 1.20 -14.35 26.48
CA ALA A 120 2.54 -13.79 26.59
C ALA A 120 3.11 -13.18 25.30
N ASP A 121 2.46 -13.36 24.14
CA ASP A 121 2.98 -12.84 22.88
C ASP A 121 3.16 -11.31 22.89
N GLN A 122 4.11 -10.81 22.12
CA GLN A 122 4.27 -9.37 21.88
C GLN A 122 3.75 -9.02 20.50
N TRP A 123 2.80 -8.10 20.42
CA TRP A 123 2.33 -7.56 19.15
C TRP A 123 3.03 -6.26 18.80
N ALA A 124 3.22 -6.07 17.50
CA ALA A 124 3.81 -4.90 16.88
C ALA A 124 2.91 -4.36 15.78
N MET A 125 3.07 -3.07 15.46
CA MET A 125 2.27 -2.40 14.45
C MET A 125 3.09 -1.44 13.59
N THR A 126 2.92 -1.52 12.27
CA THR A 126 3.35 -0.50 11.30
C THR A 126 2.11 0.24 10.82
N LEU A 127 2.17 1.57 10.68
CA LEU A 127 1.00 2.33 10.23
C LEU A 127 1.35 3.56 9.38
N MET A 128 0.41 3.91 8.51
CA MET A 128 0.36 5.16 7.79
C MET A 128 -1.01 5.81 7.98
N VAL A 129 -1.02 7.04 8.51
CA VAL A 129 -2.24 7.81 8.73
C VAL A 129 -2.09 9.19 8.11
N MET A 130 -3.12 9.63 7.40
CA MET A 130 -3.16 10.93 6.74
C MET A 130 -4.09 11.89 7.48
N ASN A 131 -3.61 13.11 7.72
CA ASN A 131 -4.45 14.21 8.17
C ASN A 131 -4.91 15.04 6.95
N HIS A 132 -6.21 15.27 6.84
CA HIS A 132 -6.80 16.05 5.75
C HIS A 132 -7.22 17.47 6.17
N ARG A 133 -6.72 17.94 7.31
CA ARG A 133 -7.03 19.25 7.91
C ARG A 133 -5.77 20.08 8.11
N ALA A 134 -5.97 21.40 8.18
CA ALA A 134 -4.91 22.39 8.39
C ALA A 134 -4.50 22.56 9.86
N VAL A 135 -4.94 21.66 10.74
CA VAL A 135 -4.69 21.70 12.18
C VAL A 135 -4.08 20.38 12.62
N ARG A 136 -3.30 20.41 13.70
CA ARG A 136 -2.89 19.18 14.39
C ARG A 136 -4.14 18.45 14.87
N ASP A 137 -4.06 17.13 14.86
CA ASP A 137 -5.14 16.24 15.25
C ASP A 137 -4.58 15.04 16.02
N SER A 138 -5.47 14.33 16.71
CA SER A 138 -5.17 13.05 17.32
C SER A 138 -6.37 12.11 17.25
N ALA A 139 -6.05 10.82 17.22
CA ALA A 139 -7.01 9.73 17.21
C ALA A 139 -6.36 8.46 17.74
N PHE A 140 -7.16 7.44 17.96
CA PHE A 140 -6.72 6.13 18.37
C PHE A 140 -6.91 5.12 17.23
N VAL A 141 -6.01 4.14 17.18
CA VAL A 141 -6.27 2.91 16.44
C VAL A 141 -7.09 2.02 17.37
N GLN A 142 -8.30 1.65 16.95
CA GLN A 142 -9.17 0.73 17.68
C GLN A 142 -9.40 -0.51 16.82
N TYR A 143 -9.32 -1.69 17.42
CA TYR A 143 -9.54 -2.95 16.73
C TYR A 143 -10.29 -3.92 17.61
N THR A 144 -11.08 -4.76 16.98
CA THR A 144 -11.75 -5.88 17.63
C THR A 144 -11.05 -7.17 17.26
N VAL A 145 -10.83 -8.03 18.25
CA VAL A 145 -10.25 -9.36 18.05
C VAL A 145 -11.29 -10.37 18.50
N THR A 146 -11.73 -11.21 17.58
CA THR A 146 -12.50 -12.41 17.91
C THR A 146 -11.56 -13.59 18.00
N TYR A 147 -11.61 -14.31 19.11
CA TYR A 147 -10.72 -15.42 19.39
C TYR A 147 -11.43 -16.59 20.08
N ASP A 148 -10.81 -17.77 20.02
CA ASP A 148 -11.23 -18.95 20.77
C ASP A 148 -10.09 -19.53 21.60
N THR A 149 -10.43 -20.02 22.79
CA THR A 149 -9.49 -20.74 23.68
C THR A 149 -9.58 -22.25 23.48
N GLU A 150 -10.64 -22.74 22.82
CA GLU A 150 -10.73 -24.13 22.41
C GLU A 150 -9.77 -24.43 21.24
N PRO A 151 -9.24 -25.66 21.14
CA PRO A 151 -8.36 -26.06 20.04
C PRO A 151 -8.96 -25.78 18.66
N ARG A 152 -8.14 -25.20 17.77
CA ARG A 152 -8.44 -24.95 16.36
C ARG A 152 -7.32 -25.51 15.48
N THR A 153 -7.63 -25.75 14.22
CA THR A 153 -6.60 -26.05 13.22
C THR A 153 -5.75 -24.78 13.02
N PRO A 154 -4.45 -24.82 13.36
CA PRO A 154 -3.60 -23.64 13.30
C PRO A 154 -3.36 -23.22 11.84
N VAL A 155 -3.40 -21.91 11.59
CA VAL A 155 -2.94 -21.33 10.32
C VAL A 155 -1.71 -20.47 10.50
N THR A 156 -0.82 -20.50 9.51
CA THR A 156 0.33 -19.59 9.40
C THR A 156 0.06 -18.56 8.30
N PRO A 157 0.17 -17.24 8.59
CA PRO A 157 0.02 -16.20 7.59
C PRO A 157 1.29 -16.08 6.73
N TYR A 158 1.12 -15.91 5.42
CA TYR A 158 2.20 -15.56 4.49
C TYR A 158 1.84 -14.31 3.72
N TRP A 159 2.72 -13.31 3.79
CA TRP A 159 2.55 -12.02 3.13
C TRP A 159 3.16 -12.05 1.74
N LEU A 160 2.34 -12.23 0.72
CA LEU A 160 2.79 -12.25 -0.66
C LEU A 160 2.77 -10.82 -1.22
N ASP A 161 3.90 -10.37 -1.76
CA ASP A 161 4.05 -9.02 -2.29
C ASP A 161 4.94 -9.00 -3.53
N VAL A 162 4.52 -8.28 -4.57
CA VAL A 162 5.31 -8.11 -5.80
C VAL A 162 6.58 -7.27 -5.60
N ARG A 163 6.70 -6.59 -4.46
CA ARG A 163 7.84 -5.79 -3.99
C ARG A 163 8.22 -6.12 -2.54
N ASP A 164 8.11 -7.40 -2.16
CA ASP A 164 8.29 -7.88 -0.79
C ASP A 164 9.57 -7.40 -0.09
N CYS A 165 9.54 -7.47 1.24
CA CYS A 165 10.64 -7.14 2.14
C CYS A 165 10.99 -5.64 2.19
N LEU A 166 10.03 -4.77 1.85
CA LEU A 166 10.10 -3.32 2.00
C LEU A 166 8.93 -2.84 2.89
N ALA A 167 9.19 -1.87 3.77
CA ALA A 167 8.12 -1.20 4.54
C ALA A 167 7.23 -0.29 3.64
N ASP A 168 7.75 0.10 2.47
CA ASP A 168 7.06 0.86 1.43
C ASP A 168 7.13 0.11 0.09
N PRO A 169 6.41 -1.02 -0.07
CA PRO A 169 6.56 -1.95 -1.21
C PRO A 169 5.85 -1.44 -2.47
N VAL A 170 6.20 -0.24 -2.92
CA VAL A 170 5.54 0.44 -4.03
C VAL A 170 6.26 0.24 -5.37
N TYR A 171 5.51 0.28 -6.47
CA TYR A 171 6.04 0.33 -7.83
C TYR A 171 5.23 1.27 -8.73
N ASP A 172 5.69 1.49 -9.97
CA ASP A 172 5.03 2.39 -10.91
C ASP A 172 4.53 1.65 -12.15
N VAL A 173 3.28 1.95 -12.53
CA VAL A 173 2.72 1.67 -13.85
C VAL A 173 3.00 2.88 -14.75
N PRO A 174 3.78 2.73 -15.83
CA PRO A 174 4.24 3.86 -16.63
C PRO A 174 3.13 4.53 -17.46
N GLY A 175 2.02 3.83 -17.73
CA GLY A 175 0.91 4.34 -18.54
C GLY A 175 1.22 4.42 -20.03
N ASN A 176 1.95 3.44 -20.53
CA ASN A 176 2.41 3.39 -21.92
C ASN A 176 1.62 2.43 -22.81
N GLY A 177 0.64 1.76 -22.25
CA GLY A 177 -0.20 0.80 -22.94
C GLY A 177 -1.35 1.47 -23.70
N ARG A 178 -1.97 0.67 -24.58
CA ARG A 178 -3.18 1.06 -25.30
C ARG A 178 -4.39 1.02 -24.36
N ARG A 179 -5.52 1.61 -24.76
CA ARG A 179 -6.78 1.46 -24.02
C ARG A 179 -7.06 -0.03 -23.81
N GLY A 180 -7.32 -0.43 -22.57
CA GLY A 180 -7.64 -1.82 -22.22
C GLY A 180 -6.43 -2.70 -21.90
N SER A 181 -5.19 -2.28 -22.15
CA SER A 181 -4.01 -3.07 -21.77
C SER A 181 -3.77 -3.12 -20.25
N THR A 182 -3.15 -4.19 -19.78
CA THR A 182 -2.77 -4.41 -18.38
C THR A 182 -1.26 -4.27 -18.20
N HIS A 183 -0.81 -3.73 -17.06
CA HIS A 183 0.56 -3.82 -16.57
C HIS A 183 0.54 -4.84 -15.44
N THR A 184 1.36 -5.88 -15.56
CA THR A 184 1.45 -6.97 -14.57
C THR A 184 2.84 -6.99 -13.97
N GLU A 185 2.91 -6.89 -12.64
CA GLU A 185 4.10 -7.27 -11.87
C GLU A 185 3.81 -8.59 -11.18
N SER A 186 4.82 -9.46 -11.10
CA SER A 186 4.64 -10.82 -10.59
C SER A 186 5.73 -11.18 -9.59
N LYS A 187 5.36 -11.96 -8.58
CA LYS A 187 6.30 -12.59 -7.65
C LYS A 187 5.90 -14.03 -7.38
N ALA A 188 6.88 -14.93 -7.52
CA ALA A 188 6.71 -16.31 -7.13
C ALA A 188 6.99 -16.48 -5.64
N TRP A 189 6.20 -17.31 -4.99
CA TRP A 189 6.34 -17.77 -3.62
C TRP A 189 6.49 -19.29 -3.61
N THR A 190 7.44 -19.79 -2.84
CA THR A 190 7.63 -21.22 -2.61
C THR A 190 6.90 -21.59 -1.33
N VAL A 191 5.90 -22.47 -1.45
CA VAL A 191 5.10 -22.93 -0.32
C VAL A 191 6.00 -23.71 0.64
N PRO A 192 6.09 -23.35 1.93
CA PRO A 192 7.04 -23.95 2.86
C PRO A 192 6.57 -25.29 3.45
N ALA A 193 5.26 -25.55 3.47
CA ALA A 193 4.69 -26.77 4.03
C ALA A 193 3.53 -27.28 3.16
N SER A 194 3.37 -28.60 3.08
CA SER A 194 2.19 -29.21 2.48
C SER A 194 0.96 -28.94 3.36
N GLY A 195 -0.18 -28.71 2.74
CA GLY A 195 -1.39 -28.36 3.46
C GLY A 195 -2.44 -27.70 2.58
N ARG A 196 -3.15 -26.71 3.12
CA ARG A 196 -4.29 -26.06 2.45
C ARG A 196 -4.25 -24.54 2.64
N LEU A 197 -4.47 -23.78 1.57
CA LEU A 197 -4.74 -22.34 1.68
C LEU A 197 -6.22 -22.15 1.98
N VAL A 198 -6.53 -21.70 3.19
CA VAL A 198 -7.90 -21.66 3.73
C VAL A 198 -8.50 -20.26 3.76
N ALA A 199 -7.66 -19.22 3.68
CA ALA A 199 -8.12 -17.84 3.57
C ALA A 199 -7.10 -16.97 2.83
N ALA A 200 -7.57 -15.88 2.22
CA ALA A 200 -6.72 -14.83 1.69
C ALA A 200 -7.41 -13.47 1.65
N ALA A 201 -6.63 -12.38 1.71
CA ALA A 201 -7.08 -11.02 1.51
C ALA A 201 -6.06 -10.21 0.68
N GLY A 202 -6.55 -9.31 -0.18
CA GLY A 202 -5.70 -8.54 -1.10
C GLY A 202 -5.72 -7.04 -0.82
N HIS A 203 -4.65 -6.35 -1.21
CA HIS A 203 -4.50 -4.91 -1.09
C HIS A 203 -3.87 -4.31 -2.37
N VAL A 204 -4.48 -3.23 -2.88
CA VAL A 204 -4.10 -2.51 -4.09
C VAL A 204 -4.43 -1.03 -4.00
N HIS A 205 -3.79 -0.22 -4.83
CA HIS A 205 -4.07 1.21 -4.99
C HIS A 205 -4.93 1.51 -6.23
N GLY A 206 -5.26 2.77 -6.46
CA GLY A 206 -6.02 3.24 -7.61
C GLY A 206 -5.47 2.77 -8.97
N GLY A 207 -6.38 2.30 -9.84
CA GLY A 207 -6.04 1.80 -11.18
C GLY A 207 -5.95 0.28 -11.29
N ALA A 208 -5.99 -0.44 -10.18
CA ALA A 208 -5.94 -1.90 -10.15
C ALA A 208 -7.15 -2.53 -10.85
N ARG A 209 -6.93 -3.71 -11.44
CA ARG A 209 -7.96 -4.59 -11.98
C ARG A 209 -8.25 -5.75 -11.04
N ASN A 210 -7.20 -6.37 -10.51
CA ASN A 210 -7.24 -7.45 -9.53
C ASN A 210 -5.81 -7.81 -9.08
N LEU A 211 -5.76 -8.69 -8.08
CA LEU A 211 -4.61 -9.55 -7.79
C LEU A 211 -4.99 -10.98 -8.12
N THR A 212 -4.10 -11.75 -8.71
CA THR A 212 -4.34 -13.18 -8.97
C THR A 212 -3.27 -14.05 -8.32
N LEU A 213 -3.69 -15.12 -7.66
CA LEU A 213 -2.83 -16.18 -7.16
C LEU A 213 -2.92 -17.35 -8.14
N ASN A 214 -1.78 -17.75 -8.70
CA ASN A 214 -1.73 -18.69 -9.82
C ASN A 214 -0.84 -19.88 -9.50
N ARG A 215 -1.21 -21.04 -10.05
CA ARG A 215 -0.45 -22.29 -10.09
C ARG A 215 -0.16 -22.60 -11.55
N GLY A 216 1.10 -22.48 -11.96
CA GLY A 216 1.46 -22.58 -13.37
C GLY A 216 0.66 -21.59 -14.23
N ASP A 217 -0.08 -22.12 -15.20
CA ASP A 217 -0.89 -21.34 -16.14
C ASP A 217 -2.36 -21.20 -15.74
N CYS A 218 -2.77 -21.77 -14.59
CA CYS A 218 -4.13 -21.62 -14.08
C CYS A 218 -4.19 -20.75 -12.82
N GLN A 219 -5.35 -20.11 -12.62
CA GLN A 219 -5.61 -19.19 -11.52
C GLN A 219 -6.36 -19.90 -10.39
N LEU A 220 -5.79 -19.92 -9.17
CA LEU A 220 -6.46 -20.42 -7.97
C LEU A 220 -7.53 -19.43 -7.50
N TYR A 221 -7.15 -18.16 -7.38
CA TYR A 221 -8.03 -17.12 -6.88
C TYR A 221 -7.71 -15.75 -7.49
N ALA A 222 -8.71 -14.89 -7.56
CA ALA A 222 -8.57 -13.50 -7.96
C ALA A 222 -9.25 -12.57 -6.94
N SER A 223 -8.45 -11.79 -6.22
CA SER A 223 -8.94 -10.72 -5.34
C SER A 223 -9.29 -9.50 -6.18
N ARG A 224 -10.52 -8.99 -6.02
CA ARG A 224 -11.08 -7.94 -6.89
C ARG A 224 -11.46 -6.68 -6.10
N PRO A 225 -11.11 -5.49 -6.61
CA PRO A 225 -11.46 -4.23 -5.96
C PRO A 225 -12.93 -3.86 -6.19
N THR A 226 -13.54 -3.31 -5.14
CA THR A 226 -14.76 -2.51 -5.22
C THR A 226 -14.38 -1.05 -4.97
N TRP A 227 -14.74 -0.16 -5.88
CA TRP A 227 -14.39 1.26 -5.82
C TRP A 227 -15.58 2.06 -5.30
N GLY A 228 -15.34 3.04 -4.42
CA GLY A 228 -16.43 3.89 -3.91
C GLY A 228 -17.18 4.61 -5.03
N GLY A 229 -18.43 5.03 -4.81
CA GLY A 229 -19.21 5.77 -5.80
C GLY A 229 -18.62 7.15 -6.16
N ARG A 230 -19.18 7.84 -7.17
CA ARG A 230 -18.73 9.20 -7.56
C ARG A 230 -18.73 10.18 -6.38
N GLY A 231 -19.66 9.99 -5.46
CA GLY A 231 -19.83 10.78 -4.24
C GLY A 231 -18.96 10.35 -3.07
N HIS A 232 -18.09 9.34 -3.18
CA HIS A 232 -17.30 8.87 -2.05
C HIS A 232 -16.25 9.91 -1.61
N PRO A 233 -16.02 10.13 -0.29
CA PRO A 233 -15.12 11.20 0.13
C PRO A 233 -13.66 10.99 -0.27
N PHE A 234 -13.19 9.74 -0.52
CA PHE A 234 -11.87 9.43 -1.09
C PHE A 234 -11.50 10.32 -2.29
N TYR A 235 -12.47 10.71 -3.12
CA TYR A 235 -12.22 11.50 -4.32
C TYR A 235 -12.22 13.01 -4.09
N ARG A 236 -12.43 13.47 -2.85
CA ARG A 236 -12.59 14.90 -2.51
C ARG A 236 -11.66 15.40 -1.40
N VAL A 237 -11.14 14.49 -0.57
CA VAL A 237 -10.17 14.81 0.49
C VAL A 237 -8.89 15.44 -0.09
N LYS A 238 -8.19 16.22 0.72
CA LYS A 238 -6.90 16.82 0.39
C LYS A 238 -6.01 16.83 1.63
N PRO A 239 -4.69 16.60 1.49
CA PRO A 239 -3.99 16.18 0.27
C PRO A 239 -4.40 14.79 -0.20
N ILE A 240 -3.99 14.44 -1.42
CA ILE A 240 -4.14 13.09 -1.99
C ILE A 240 -2.73 12.56 -2.25
N LEU A 241 -2.43 11.38 -1.70
CA LEU A 241 -1.11 10.75 -1.75
C LEU A 241 -0.85 10.01 -3.06
N HIS A 242 -1.84 9.28 -3.57
CA HIS A 242 -1.85 8.64 -4.88
C HIS A 242 -3.30 8.51 -5.33
N GLU A 243 -3.57 7.89 -6.48
CA GLU A 243 -4.96 7.61 -6.87
C GLU A 243 -5.66 6.82 -5.75
N PRO A 244 -6.84 7.25 -5.28
CA PRO A 244 -7.48 6.60 -4.14
C PRO A 244 -7.70 5.12 -4.39
N GLY A 245 -7.45 4.33 -3.35
CA GLY A 245 -7.63 2.90 -3.32
C GLY A 245 -9.10 2.47 -3.41
N PRO A 246 -9.34 1.16 -3.47
CA PRO A 246 -10.68 0.61 -3.39
C PRO A 246 -11.27 0.82 -1.98
N VAL A 247 -12.60 0.81 -1.88
CA VAL A 247 -13.30 0.82 -0.58
C VAL A 247 -13.45 -0.58 0.00
N HIS A 248 -13.10 -1.60 -0.78
CA HIS A 248 -13.12 -3.00 -0.39
C HIS A 248 -12.31 -3.84 -1.40
N MET A 249 -11.65 -4.90 -0.95
CA MET A 249 -11.01 -5.91 -1.78
C MET A 249 -11.57 -7.29 -1.44
N THR A 250 -11.88 -8.13 -2.44
CA THR A 250 -12.39 -9.45 -2.11
C THR A 250 -11.34 -10.35 -1.47
N GLY A 251 -11.72 -11.05 -0.43
CA GLY A 251 -10.97 -12.14 0.18
C GLY A 251 -11.73 -13.45 0.04
N PHE A 252 -11.09 -14.58 0.30
CA PHE A 252 -11.80 -15.86 0.39
C PHE A 252 -11.60 -16.52 1.75
N THR A 253 -12.57 -17.36 2.13
CA THR A 253 -12.41 -18.42 3.14
C THR A 253 -12.92 -19.75 2.59
N SER A 254 -12.33 -20.87 3.01
CA SER A 254 -12.76 -22.23 2.67
C SER A 254 -12.16 -23.20 3.70
N GLU A 255 -13.00 -24.04 4.30
CA GLU A 255 -12.57 -25.11 5.21
C GLU A 255 -11.82 -26.21 4.44
N ALA A 256 -12.30 -26.56 3.25
CA ALA A 256 -11.60 -27.52 2.39
C ALA A 256 -10.24 -26.96 1.93
N GLY A 257 -10.16 -25.67 1.62
CA GLY A 257 -8.97 -24.95 1.19
C GLY A 257 -8.41 -25.42 -0.16
N PHE A 258 -7.51 -24.63 -0.73
CA PHE A 258 -6.75 -25.09 -1.90
C PHE A 258 -5.59 -25.98 -1.45
N PRO A 259 -5.55 -27.28 -1.82
CA PRO A 259 -4.42 -28.14 -1.47
C PRO A 259 -3.13 -27.63 -2.11
N VAL A 260 -2.05 -27.61 -1.34
CA VAL A 260 -0.70 -27.18 -1.76
C VAL A 260 0.36 -28.15 -1.24
N ARG A 261 1.52 -28.20 -1.90
CA ARG A 261 2.67 -29.01 -1.47
C ARG A 261 3.86 -28.15 -1.05
N ALA A 262 4.62 -28.63 -0.07
CA ALA A 262 5.92 -28.05 0.23
C ALA A 262 6.80 -28.03 -1.03
N GLY A 263 7.46 -26.90 -1.29
CA GLY A 263 8.27 -26.67 -2.50
C GLY A 263 7.46 -26.26 -3.73
N GLU A 264 6.13 -26.31 -3.71
CA GLU A 264 5.29 -25.82 -4.80
C GLU A 264 5.52 -24.31 -5.02
N ARG A 265 5.56 -23.89 -6.28
CA ARG A 265 5.70 -22.47 -6.64
C ARG A 265 4.36 -21.89 -7.06
N LEU A 266 3.80 -21.02 -6.22
CA LEU A 266 2.66 -20.19 -6.57
C LEU A 266 3.13 -18.80 -7.02
N ARG A 267 2.34 -18.11 -7.83
CA ARG A 267 2.67 -16.78 -8.34
C ARG A 267 1.56 -15.78 -8.05
N LEU A 268 1.91 -14.71 -7.33
CA LEU A 268 1.07 -13.52 -7.20
C LEU A 268 1.31 -12.61 -8.39
N ASP A 269 0.24 -12.26 -9.11
CA ASP A 269 0.25 -11.26 -10.17
C ASP A 269 -0.57 -10.04 -9.74
N SER A 270 0.03 -8.86 -9.86
CA SER A 270 -0.58 -7.56 -9.59
C SER A 270 -0.91 -6.84 -10.90
N ASN A 271 -2.20 -6.71 -11.20
CA ASN A 271 -2.69 -6.31 -12.51
C ASN A 271 -3.32 -4.92 -12.48
N TYR A 272 -2.73 -3.95 -13.17
CA TYR A 272 -3.20 -2.56 -13.24
C TYR A 272 -3.53 -2.14 -14.67
N ASP A 273 -4.44 -1.17 -14.84
CA ASP A 273 -4.66 -0.53 -16.14
C ASP A 273 -3.38 0.16 -16.64
N ASN A 274 -2.87 -0.23 -17.81
CA ASN A 274 -1.67 0.41 -18.39
C ASN A 274 -2.02 1.49 -19.42
N SER A 275 -3.31 1.78 -19.62
CA SER A 275 -3.71 2.89 -20.51
C SER A 275 -3.39 4.27 -19.93
N ARG A 276 -3.10 4.33 -18.62
CA ARG A 276 -2.78 5.52 -17.84
C ARG A 276 -1.66 5.20 -16.85
N LEU A 277 -0.95 6.24 -16.41
CA LEU A 277 0.05 6.06 -15.37
C LEU A 277 -0.64 5.83 -14.03
N HIS A 278 -0.02 4.99 -13.19
CA HIS A 278 -0.36 4.84 -11.79
C HIS A 278 0.96 4.76 -11.03
N THR A 279 1.24 5.72 -10.16
CA THR A 279 2.53 5.79 -9.45
C THR A 279 2.38 5.33 -8.02
N ARG A 280 3.45 4.72 -7.51
CA ARG A 280 3.54 4.19 -6.15
C ARG A 280 2.35 3.28 -5.78
N VAL A 281 1.99 2.38 -6.68
CA VAL A 281 0.96 1.36 -6.47
C VAL A 281 1.51 0.16 -5.72
N MET A 282 0.63 -0.61 -5.06
CA MET A 282 0.97 -1.84 -4.33
C MET A 282 0.28 -3.07 -4.94
N GLY A 283 0.81 -4.25 -4.65
CA GLY A 283 0.21 -5.53 -5.06
C GLY A 283 0.50 -6.60 -4.03
N ILE A 284 -0.37 -6.69 -3.02
CA ILE A 284 -0.14 -7.45 -1.80
C ILE A 284 -1.29 -8.43 -1.57
N MET A 285 -1.00 -9.66 -1.18
CA MET A 285 -1.98 -10.65 -0.75
C MET A 285 -1.48 -11.39 0.48
N ILE A 286 -2.24 -11.38 1.57
CA ILE A 286 -1.99 -12.29 2.70
C ILE A 286 -2.72 -13.58 2.42
N VAL A 287 -2.06 -14.73 2.57
CA VAL A 287 -2.66 -16.06 2.51
C VAL A 287 -2.46 -16.77 3.84
N PHE A 288 -3.42 -17.60 4.25
CA PHE A 288 -3.36 -18.39 5.47
C PHE A 288 -3.25 -19.87 5.10
N LEU A 289 -2.12 -20.48 5.47
CA LEU A 289 -1.81 -21.88 5.23
C LEU A 289 -2.08 -22.69 6.49
N ALA A 290 -2.98 -23.67 6.41
CA ALA A 290 -3.09 -24.73 7.39
C ALA A 290 -2.18 -25.89 6.96
N ALA A 291 -1.11 -26.14 7.71
CA ALA A 291 -0.19 -27.23 7.41
C ALA A 291 -0.86 -28.59 7.68
N ASP A 292 -0.80 -29.48 6.69
CA ASP A 292 -1.38 -30.81 6.73
C ASP A 292 -0.57 -31.70 5.75
N PRO A 293 0.39 -32.50 6.26
CA PRO A 293 1.18 -33.40 5.41
C PRO A 293 0.35 -34.44 4.66
N ALA A 294 -0.83 -34.78 5.19
CA ALA A 294 -1.77 -35.74 4.62
C ALA A 294 -2.75 -35.08 3.63
N ALA A 295 -2.66 -33.77 3.40
CA ALA A 295 -3.50 -33.07 2.43
C ALA A 295 -3.43 -33.76 1.05
N PRO A 296 -4.56 -33.86 0.33
CA PRO A 296 -4.58 -34.48 -0.99
C PRO A 296 -3.62 -33.77 -1.95
N PRO A 297 -3.08 -34.46 -2.97
CA PRO A 297 -2.27 -33.81 -3.98
C PRO A 297 -3.07 -32.71 -4.69
N PRO A 298 -2.42 -31.58 -5.06
CA PRO A 298 -3.12 -30.52 -5.77
C PRO A 298 -3.67 -30.99 -7.11
N SER A 299 -4.98 -30.83 -7.34
CA SER A 299 -5.70 -31.27 -8.54
C SER A 299 -6.09 -30.10 -9.46
N GLY A 300 -5.10 -29.36 -9.95
CA GLY A 300 -5.33 -28.20 -10.83
C GLY A 300 -5.72 -26.94 -10.06
N CYS A 301 -6.59 -26.09 -10.61
CA CYS A 301 -6.95 -24.80 -9.99
C CYS A 301 -8.44 -24.62 -9.70
N ALA A 302 -9.23 -25.70 -9.70
CA ALA A 302 -10.64 -25.60 -9.37
C ALA A 302 -10.80 -25.03 -7.94
N PRO A 303 -11.66 -24.01 -7.74
CA PRO A 303 -11.95 -23.54 -6.40
C PRO A 303 -12.63 -24.64 -5.58
N PRO A 304 -12.35 -24.74 -4.27
CA PRO A 304 -13.11 -25.59 -3.37
C PRO A 304 -14.61 -25.26 -3.43
N ALA A 305 -15.47 -26.28 -3.27
CA ALA A 305 -16.92 -26.13 -3.39
C ALA A 305 -17.52 -25.24 -2.29
N ASP A 306 -16.85 -25.17 -1.14
CA ASP A 306 -17.22 -24.35 0.03
C ASP A 306 -16.57 -22.96 0.03
N LEU A 307 -15.88 -22.57 -1.05
CA LEU A 307 -15.21 -21.27 -1.11
C LEU A 307 -16.22 -20.13 -1.02
N VAL A 308 -16.07 -19.32 0.02
CA VAL A 308 -16.81 -18.07 0.20
C VAL A 308 -15.95 -16.91 -0.26
N ASP A 309 -16.40 -16.21 -1.31
CA ASP A 309 -15.79 -14.98 -1.83
C ASP A 309 -16.41 -13.76 -1.11
N HIS A 310 -15.70 -13.21 -0.13
CA HIS A 310 -16.14 -12.08 0.69
C HIS A 310 -16.18 -10.84 -0.18
N ARG A 311 -17.38 -10.43 -0.59
CA ARG A 311 -17.63 -9.25 -1.43
C ARG A 311 -18.00 -8.05 -0.58
N SER A 312 -17.84 -6.87 -1.17
CA SER A 312 -18.24 -5.61 -0.53
C SER A 312 -19.71 -5.63 -0.18
N GLU A 313 -20.03 -5.41 1.08
CA GLU A 313 -21.40 -5.18 1.57
C GLU A 313 -21.93 -3.81 1.10
N ILE A 314 -21.03 -2.86 0.81
CA ILE A 314 -21.38 -1.52 0.35
C ILE A 314 -21.39 -1.47 -1.19
N PRO A 315 -22.38 -0.84 -1.82
CA PRO A 315 -22.40 -0.63 -3.27
C PRO A 315 -21.17 0.13 -3.77
N GLY A 316 -20.62 -0.33 -4.89
CA GLY A 316 -19.47 0.31 -5.51
C GLY A 316 -19.29 -0.03 -6.98
N ARG A 317 -18.33 0.63 -7.62
CA ARG A 317 -17.96 0.41 -9.01
C ARG A 317 -17.02 -0.79 -9.08
N ARG A 318 -17.14 -1.61 -10.14
CA ARG A 318 -16.22 -2.73 -10.41
C ARG A 318 -14.96 -2.31 -11.20
N VAL A 319 -15.00 -1.15 -11.83
CA VAL A 319 -13.90 -0.60 -12.63
C VAL A 319 -13.32 0.62 -11.93
N ALA A 320 -11.99 0.68 -11.86
CA ALA A 320 -11.28 1.79 -11.25
C ALA A 320 -11.69 3.12 -11.91
N PRO A 321 -12.07 4.13 -11.11
CA PRO A 321 -12.42 5.43 -11.65
C PRO A 321 -11.24 6.07 -12.37
N ARG A 322 -11.53 6.96 -13.32
CA ARG A 322 -10.52 7.88 -13.82
C ARG A 322 -10.26 8.95 -12.77
N PHE A 323 -9.05 8.98 -12.23
CA PHE A 323 -8.65 9.97 -11.25
C PHE A 323 -7.36 10.66 -11.68
N ALA A 324 -7.30 11.98 -11.53
CA ALA A 324 -6.12 12.77 -11.79
C ALA A 324 -5.64 13.38 -10.48
N VAL A 325 -4.53 12.90 -9.94
CA VAL A 325 -4.01 13.30 -8.63
C VAL A 325 -3.72 14.81 -8.64
N PRO A 326 -4.46 15.66 -7.91
CA PRO A 326 -4.23 17.10 -7.98
C PRO A 326 -2.87 17.45 -7.37
N LEU A 327 -2.13 18.38 -7.99
CA LEU A 327 -1.12 19.10 -7.22
C LEU A 327 -1.85 19.94 -6.18
N THR A 328 -1.40 19.83 -4.94
CA THR A 328 -2.01 20.53 -3.81
C THR A 328 -1.02 21.56 -3.28
N GLY A 329 -1.52 22.77 -3.02
CA GLY A 329 -0.79 23.85 -2.38
C GLY A 329 -1.56 24.40 -1.19
N ILE A 330 -0.96 25.32 -0.45
CA ILE A 330 -1.63 26.04 0.64
C ILE A 330 -2.22 27.35 0.11
N GLY A 331 -3.53 27.54 0.32
CA GLY A 331 -4.24 28.76 -0.04
C GLY A 331 -4.20 29.85 1.03
N ARG A 332 -4.87 30.99 0.77
CA ARG A 332 -4.86 32.22 1.62
C ARG A 332 -5.32 32.03 3.08
N ARG A 333 -5.95 30.90 3.42
CA ARG A 333 -6.44 30.57 4.78
C ARG A 333 -5.78 29.31 5.36
N GLY A 334 -4.57 28.97 4.91
CA GLY A 334 -3.89 27.74 5.34
C GLY A 334 -4.49 26.44 4.81
N ARG A 335 -5.59 26.50 4.05
CA ARG A 335 -6.28 25.30 3.53
C ARG A 335 -5.60 24.74 2.28
N ALA A 336 -5.55 23.42 2.19
CA ALA A 336 -5.13 22.69 1.02
C ALA A 336 -6.06 22.97 -0.18
N VAL A 337 -5.48 23.47 -1.27
CA VAL A 337 -6.19 23.80 -2.52
C VAL A 337 -5.49 23.17 -3.72
N LYS A 338 -6.26 22.84 -4.76
CA LYS A 338 -5.70 22.38 -6.02
C LYS A 338 -4.95 23.53 -6.69
N ILE A 339 -3.71 23.28 -7.11
CA ILE A 339 -2.89 24.23 -7.87
C ILE A 339 -2.55 23.68 -9.25
N ALA A 340 -2.44 24.56 -10.25
CA ALA A 340 -2.06 24.16 -11.60
C ALA A 340 -0.56 23.85 -11.70
N LYS A 341 0.24 24.65 -10.98
CA LYS A 341 1.70 24.54 -10.84
C LYS A 341 2.13 25.16 -9.50
N PRO A 342 3.32 24.84 -9.00
CA PRO A 342 3.91 25.56 -7.88
C PRO A 342 4.14 27.05 -8.20
N PRO A 343 4.24 27.91 -7.16
CA PRO A 343 4.66 29.29 -7.32
C PRO A 343 6.02 29.44 -8.03
N GLY A 344 6.28 30.63 -8.55
CA GLY A 344 7.55 30.98 -9.19
C GLY A 344 7.61 30.81 -10.71
N ARG A 345 8.71 31.31 -11.29
CA ARG A 345 8.98 31.32 -12.73
C ARG A 345 9.44 29.93 -13.20
N ARG A 346 9.08 29.58 -14.44
CA ARG A 346 9.62 28.40 -15.12
C ARG A 346 11.01 28.70 -15.66
N VAL A 347 12.00 27.89 -15.29
CA VAL A 347 13.40 28.03 -15.75
C VAL A 347 13.75 26.94 -16.75
N LYS A 348 14.51 27.28 -17.80
CA LYS A 348 15.05 26.29 -18.75
C LYS A 348 16.29 25.65 -18.15
N VAL A 349 16.41 24.34 -18.25
CA VAL A 349 17.57 23.58 -17.74
C VAL A 349 18.13 22.65 -18.82
N ARG A 350 19.42 22.35 -18.72
CA ARG A 350 20.11 21.39 -19.60
C ARG A 350 19.96 19.97 -19.05
N SER A 351 20.26 18.97 -19.88
CA SER A 351 20.35 17.57 -19.41
C SER A 351 21.42 17.45 -18.32
N GLY A 352 21.15 16.63 -17.30
CA GLY A 352 22.01 16.48 -16.12
C GLY A 352 21.79 17.57 -15.06
N ALA A 353 20.85 18.50 -15.27
CA ALA A 353 20.57 19.53 -14.29
C ALA A 353 20.16 18.95 -12.94
N ARG A 354 20.75 19.52 -11.88
CA ARG A 354 20.48 19.18 -10.48
C ARG A 354 19.32 19.99 -9.94
N ILE A 355 18.43 19.31 -9.23
CA ILE A 355 17.38 19.86 -8.38
C ILE A 355 17.73 19.44 -6.96
N VAL A 356 17.93 20.41 -6.06
CA VAL A 356 18.09 20.10 -4.64
C VAL A 356 16.71 19.88 -4.07
N VAL A 357 16.53 18.77 -3.37
CA VAL A 357 15.38 18.47 -2.53
C VAL A 357 15.84 18.75 -1.11
N GLY A 358 15.32 19.80 -0.50
CA GLY A 358 15.55 20.14 0.90
C GLY A 358 14.24 20.02 1.68
N ASP A 359 14.32 20.24 2.99
CA ASP A 359 13.17 20.13 3.90
C ASP A 359 12.00 20.96 3.36
N ARG A 360 10.98 20.26 2.86
CA ARG A 360 9.73 20.83 2.32
C ARG A 360 9.85 21.65 1.02
N PHE A 361 10.91 21.50 0.20
CA PHE A 361 10.95 22.15 -1.13
C PHE A 361 11.75 21.44 -2.23
N PHE A 362 11.45 21.79 -3.49
CA PHE A 362 12.31 21.54 -4.65
C PHE A 362 12.97 22.86 -5.08
N SER A 363 14.31 22.92 -5.17
CA SER A 363 15.03 24.17 -5.48
C SER A 363 14.70 24.77 -6.85
N LYS A 364 14.13 23.97 -7.75
CA LYS A 364 13.59 24.40 -9.05
C LYS A 364 12.19 23.83 -9.22
N PRO A 365 11.14 24.47 -8.66
CA PRO A 365 9.80 23.90 -8.65
C PRO A 365 9.13 23.94 -10.04
N ASN A 366 9.64 24.74 -10.96
CA ASN A 366 9.11 24.82 -12.33
C ASN A 366 10.26 24.81 -13.34
N VAL A 367 10.42 23.72 -14.11
CA VAL A 367 11.51 23.61 -15.10
C VAL A 367 11.00 23.28 -16.51
N THR A 368 11.81 23.62 -17.51
CA THR A 368 11.69 23.16 -18.89
C THR A 368 12.96 22.41 -19.28
N LEU A 369 12.82 21.21 -19.86
CA LEU A 369 13.92 20.35 -20.29
C LEU A 369 13.66 19.85 -21.73
N PRO A 370 14.68 19.72 -22.60
CA PRO A 370 14.49 19.06 -23.90
C PRO A 370 14.16 17.56 -23.74
N ARG A 371 13.40 17.02 -24.70
CA ARG A 371 13.11 15.59 -24.82
C ARG A 371 14.40 14.76 -24.74
N GLY A 372 14.37 13.71 -23.92
CA GLY A 372 15.51 12.81 -23.68
C GLY A 372 16.51 13.32 -22.65
N GLY A 373 16.32 14.53 -22.11
CA GLY A 373 17.13 15.07 -21.04
C GLY A 373 16.99 14.27 -19.74
N VAL A 374 18.04 14.31 -18.93
CA VAL A 374 18.09 13.70 -17.59
C VAL A 374 17.93 14.80 -16.53
N LEU A 375 17.13 14.54 -15.50
CA LEU A 375 17.09 15.34 -14.27
C LEU A 375 17.62 14.52 -13.10
N ARG A 376 18.33 15.18 -12.19
CA ARG A 376 18.88 14.58 -10.98
C ARG A 376 18.39 15.35 -9.74
N TRP A 377 17.64 14.68 -8.89
CA TRP A 377 17.23 15.18 -7.58
C TRP A 377 18.25 14.75 -6.53
N ILE A 378 18.72 15.71 -5.72
CA ILE A 378 19.68 15.48 -4.63
C ILE A 378 18.98 15.79 -3.32
N PHE A 379 18.84 14.78 -2.46
CA PHE A 379 18.08 14.86 -1.22
C PHE A 379 18.95 15.40 -0.09
N ASN A 380 19.20 16.70 -0.11
CA ASN A 380 19.93 17.40 0.95
C ASN A 380 18.95 17.91 2.01
N SER A 381 18.26 16.97 2.64
CA SER A 381 17.23 17.16 3.65
C SER A 381 17.54 16.35 4.91
N ARG A 382 16.97 16.77 6.04
CA ARG A 382 16.89 15.97 7.26
C ARG A 382 15.64 15.09 7.26
N GLU A 383 14.56 15.61 6.67
CA GLU A 383 13.33 14.84 6.49
C GLU A 383 13.44 13.92 5.27
N LEU A 384 12.74 12.78 5.32
CA LEU A 384 12.54 11.94 4.16
C LEU A 384 11.69 12.65 3.11
N HIS A 385 12.10 12.53 1.86
CA HIS A 385 11.34 13.01 0.71
C HIS A 385 11.34 12.01 -0.43
N ASN A 386 10.40 12.16 -1.35
CA ASN A 386 10.40 11.43 -2.60
C ASN A 386 10.00 12.34 -3.76
N VAL A 387 10.21 11.84 -4.96
CA VAL A 387 9.76 12.46 -6.21
C VAL A 387 8.73 11.53 -6.80
N THR A 388 7.47 11.96 -6.87
CA THR A 388 6.37 11.14 -7.39
C THR A 388 5.62 11.88 -8.48
N VAL A 389 5.43 11.26 -9.65
CA VAL A 389 4.57 11.83 -10.70
C VAL A 389 3.11 11.67 -10.30
N ALA A 390 2.42 12.79 -10.06
CA ALA A 390 0.96 12.83 -9.89
C ALA A 390 0.22 12.66 -11.22
N ASN A 391 0.67 13.36 -12.26
CA ASN A 391 0.14 13.24 -13.62
C ASN A 391 1.20 13.62 -14.65
N GLY A 392 1.04 13.14 -15.87
CA GLY A 392 1.89 13.51 -16.99
C GLY A 392 1.89 12.46 -18.08
N PRO A 393 2.87 12.53 -19.00
CA PRO A 393 2.98 11.56 -20.09
C PRO A 393 3.44 10.15 -19.66
N ARG A 394 4.20 10.03 -18.56
CA ARG A 394 4.72 8.75 -18.03
C ARG A 394 4.79 8.78 -16.51
N GLY A 395 4.40 7.68 -15.87
CA GLY A 395 4.56 7.47 -14.43
C GLY A 395 6.00 7.13 -14.05
N PHE A 396 6.46 7.68 -12.93
CA PHE A 396 7.65 7.24 -12.20
C PHE A 396 7.63 7.84 -10.79
N SER A 397 8.35 7.20 -9.89
CA SER A 397 8.62 7.68 -8.55
C SER A 397 10.05 7.33 -8.11
N SER A 398 10.51 7.99 -7.05
CA SER A 398 11.70 7.59 -6.31
C SER A 398 11.30 6.86 -5.03
N PRO A 399 12.24 6.09 -4.44
CA PRO A 399 12.21 5.78 -3.02
C PRO A 399 12.11 7.04 -2.15
N ASN A 400 11.83 6.84 -0.85
CA ASN A 400 12.04 7.89 0.14
C ASN A 400 13.54 8.04 0.43
N LEU A 401 14.04 9.26 0.31
CA LEU A 401 15.46 9.59 0.33
C LEU A 401 15.70 10.85 1.16
N ASP A 402 16.90 10.92 1.73
CA ASP A 402 17.48 12.01 2.53
C ASP A 402 19.02 11.95 2.39
N GLY A 403 19.76 12.69 3.22
CA GLY A 403 21.17 12.38 3.47
C GLY A 403 22.09 12.48 2.24
N ARG A 404 21.80 13.43 1.34
CA ARG A 404 22.49 13.68 0.06
C ARG A 404 22.37 12.56 -0.97
N ARG A 405 21.56 11.53 -0.73
CA ARG A 405 21.23 10.51 -1.73
C ARG A 405 20.58 11.15 -2.95
N ALA A 406 20.60 10.45 -4.08
CA ALA A 406 20.16 11.03 -5.35
C ALA A 406 19.26 10.09 -6.14
N TYR A 407 18.25 10.68 -6.78
CA TYR A 407 17.43 10.01 -7.78
C TYR A 407 17.63 10.68 -9.13
N LYS A 408 17.71 9.90 -10.21
CA LYS A 408 17.83 10.43 -11.58
C LYS A 408 16.86 9.71 -12.50
N THR A 409 16.24 10.47 -13.40
CA THR A 409 15.38 9.90 -14.44
C THR A 409 15.57 10.60 -15.76
N ARG A 410 15.37 9.86 -16.86
CA ARG A 410 15.43 10.37 -18.22
C ARG A 410 14.03 10.60 -18.76
N LEU A 411 13.73 11.82 -19.14
CA LEU A 411 12.39 12.22 -19.58
C LEU A 411 12.26 12.15 -21.10
N ARG A 412 11.82 11.00 -21.60
CA ARG A 412 11.79 10.69 -23.05
C ARG A 412 10.52 11.16 -23.77
N VAL A 413 9.42 11.35 -23.05
CA VAL A 413 8.11 11.69 -23.64
C VAL A 413 7.81 13.17 -23.40
N PRO A 414 7.63 13.99 -24.45
CA PRO A 414 7.22 15.39 -24.32
C PRO A 414 5.89 15.55 -23.59
N GLY A 415 5.72 16.69 -22.91
CA GLY A 415 4.53 17.02 -22.14
C GLY A 415 4.88 17.62 -20.79
N THR A 416 3.86 17.87 -19.97
CA THR A 416 4.06 18.43 -18.63
C THR A 416 3.87 17.34 -17.59
N TYR A 417 4.93 17.06 -16.84
CA TYR A 417 4.89 16.21 -15.66
C TYR A 417 4.58 17.09 -14.45
N LYS A 418 3.60 16.67 -13.66
CA LYS A 418 3.24 17.23 -12.37
C LYS A 418 3.74 16.26 -11.32
N LEU A 419 4.59 16.73 -10.42
CA LEU A 419 5.23 15.93 -9.40
C LEU A 419 5.00 16.54 -8.03
N PHE A 420 5.15 15.71 -7.00
CA PHE A 420 5.05 16.09 -5.61
C PHE A 420 5.89 15.13 -4.76
N CYS A 421 6.13 15.50 -3.51
CA CYS A 421 6.58 14.56 -2.50
C CYS A 421 5.36 13.97 -1.79
N GLY A 422 5.25 12.65 -1.78
CA GLY A 422 4.15 11.94 -1.11
C GLY A 422 4.09 12.19 0.39
N LEU A 423 5.24 12.41 1.04
CA LEU A 423 5.30 12.71 2.49
C LEU A 423 4.87 14.14 2.82
N HIS A 424 5.03 15.07 1.86
CA HIS A 424 4.73 16.50 2.03
C HIS A 424 3.86 17.04 0.89
N PRO A 425 2.67 16.47 0.66
CA PRO A 425 1.92 16.63 -0.59
C PRO A 425 1.28 18.01 -0.76
N VAL A 426 1.22 18.84 0.29
CA VAL A 426 0.68 20.21 0.25
C VAL A 426 1.75 21.28 0.07
N SER A 427 3.01 20.99 0.37
CA SER A 427 4.10 21.98 0.35
C SER A 427 5.14 21.70 -0.74
N MET A 428 5.34 20.43 -1.10
CA MET A 428 6.37 20.01 -2.05
C MET A 428 5.76 19.59 -3.38
N THR A 429 5.65 20.53 -4.31
CA THR A 429 5.17 20.26 -5.67
C THR A 429 6.16 20.76 -6.72
N GLN A 430 6.17 20.13 -7.89
CA GLN A 430 7.03 20.48 -9.01
C GLN A 430 6.30 20.30 -10.36
N THR A 431 6.62 21.13 -11.35
CA THR A 431 6.28 20.84 -12.75
C THR A 431 7.50 20.80 -13.65
N ILE A 432 7.57 19.78 -14.49
CA ILE A 432 8.61 19.63 -15.51
C ILE A 432 7.95 19.64 -16.89
N LYS A 433 8.25 20.65 -17.69
CA LYS A 433 7.81 20.71 -19.10
C LYS A 433 8.90 20.13 -19.99
N VAL A 434 8.62 18.98 -20.60
CA VAL A 434 9.51 18.34 -21.57
C VAL A 434 9.10 18.79 -22.97
N VAL A 435 9.98 19.50 -23.66
CA VAL A 435 9.70 20.03 -25.00
C VAL A 435 10.30 19.14 -26.09
N GLY A 436 9.60 19.01 -27.22
CA GLY A 436 10.16 18.35 -28.41
C GLY A 436 11.38 19.10 -28.97
N LYS A 437 12.16 18.46 -29.84
CA LYS A 437 13.17 19.17 -30.64
C LYS A 437 12.43 20.22 -31.48
N LYS A 438 12.90 21.48 -31.48
CA LYS A 438 12.46 22.45 -32.49
C LYS A 438 12.76 21.82 -33.85
N LYS A 439 11.78 21.72 -34.75
CA LYS A 439 12.08 21.55 -36.17
C LYS A 439 12.87 22.81 -36.55
N SER A 440 14.14 22.66 -36.94
CA SER A 440 14.85 23.75 -37.61
C SER A 440 14.02 24.08 -38.83
N GLY A 441 13.40 25.26 -38.85
CA GLY A 441 12.77 25.76 -40.06
C GLY A 441 13.85 25.79 -41.14
N ARG A 442 13.62 25.07 -42.24
CA ARG A 442 14.20 25.45 -43.53
C ARG A 442 13.85 26.93 -43.71
N ARG A 443 14.84 27.81 -43.57
CA ARG A 443 14.76 29.13 -44.19
C ARG A 443 14.53 28.85 -45.67
N ARG A 444 13.42 29.38 -46.18
CA ARG A 444 13.09 29.35 -47.61
C ARG A 444 14.19 30.04 -48.39
#